data_AF-A0A2M7N2R9-F1
#
_entry.id   AF-A0A2M7N2R9-F1
#
_cell.length_a   1.000
_cell.length_b   1.000
_cell.length_c   1.000
_cell.angle_alpha   90.00
_cell.angle_beta   90.00
_cell.angle_gamma   90.00
#
_symmetry.space_group_name_H-M   'P 1'
#
loop_
_entity.id
_entity.type
_entity.pdbx_description
1 polymer ?
#
loop_
_entity_poly.entity_id
_entity_poly.type
_entity_poly.pdbx_seq_one_letter_code
_entity_poly.pdbx_strand_id
1 'polypeptide(L)' 'MAKKSDASIDFVFKNTGKSPLVLKSVTPSCDCTTPDCPKEPIMPGKTSTIKVVYDTKEIGV' A
#
# COMPACT_ATOMS: atom_id res chain seq x y z
N MET A 1 -23.33 3.77 14.16
CA MET A 1 -22.17 4.41 13.50
C MET A 1 -21.17 3.32 13.13
N ALA A 2 -20.78 3.23 11.86
CA ALA A 2 -19.97 2.14 11.31
C ALA A 2 -18.53 2.17 11.86
N LYS A 3 -18.20 1.30 12.81
CA LYS A 3 -16.81 0.86 13.03
C LYS A 3 -16.52 -0.22 12.00
N LYS A 4 -16.19 0.21 10.80
CA LYS A 4 -15.55 -0.63 9.80
C LYS A 4 -14.13 -0.84 10.35
N SER A 5 -13.80 -2.04 10.83
CA SER A 5 -12.49 -2.34 11.41
C SER A 5 -11.43 -2.46 10.30
N ASP A 6 -11.39 -1.49 9.39
CA ASP A 6 -10.40 -1.42 8.33
C ASP A 6 -9.08 -0.98 8.99
N ALA A 7 -8.13 -1.89 9.15
CA ALA A 7 -6.82 -1.52 9.65
C ALA A 7 -6.00 -0.99 8.48
N SER A 8 -5.91 0.33 8.33
CA SER A 8 -5.03 0.95 7.34
C SER A 8 -3.70 1.35 7.94
N ILE A 9 -2.60 0.90 7.35
CA ILE A 9 -1.23 1.26 7.75
C ILE A 9 -0.53 1.95 6.58
N ASP A 10 0.10 3.09 6.86
CA ASP A 10 0.80 3.89 5.87
C ASP A 10 2.31 3.64 5.99
N PHE A 11 2.88 2.97 5.00
CA PHE A 11 4.31 2.68 4.93
C PHE A 11 5.03 3.74 4.11
N VAL A 12 5.83 4.55 4.78
CA VAL A 12 6.66 5.58 4.14
C VAL A 12 8.00 4.97 3.74
N PHE A 13 8.37 5.10 2.47
CA PHE A 13 9.62 4.62 1.92
C PHE A 13 10.26 5.67 1.02
N LYS A 14 11.59 5.66 0.94
CA LYS A 14 12.37 6.61 0.14
C LYS A 14 13.03 5.89 -1.01
N ASN A 15 12.90 6.44 -2.23
CA ASN A 15 13.69 5.95 -3.36
C ASN A 15 15.14 6.41 -3.19
N THR A 16 16.01 5.51 -2.74
CA THR A 16 17.47 5.72 -2.63
C THR A 16 18.22 5.41 -3.93
N GLY A 17 17.52 4.97 -4.98
CA GLY A 17 18.09 4.70 -6.28
C GLY A 17 18.42 5.96 -7.09
N LYS A 18 19.01 5.76 -8.26
CA LYS A 18 19.31 6.83 -9.24
C LYS A 18 18.27 6.94 -10.37
N SER A 19 17.28 6.05 -10.39
CA SER A 19 16.24 5.97 -11.41
C SER A 19 14.85 6.10 -10.78
N PRO A 20 13.83 6.54 -11.54
CA PRO A 20 12.46 6.61 -11.05
C PRO A 20 11.95 5.20 -10.68
N LEU A 21 11.42 5.06 -9.47
CA LEU A 21 10.86 3.82 -8.97
C LEU A 21 9.37 3.77 -9.31
N VAL A 22 8.97 2.81 -10.14
CA VAL A 22 7.59 2.60 -10.56
C VAL A 22 7.11 1.26 -10.01
N LEU A 23 6.01 1.29 -9.24
CA LEU A 23 5.36 0.09 -8.74
C LEU A 23 4.42 -0.44 -9.84
N LYS A 24 4.82 -1.54 -10.48
CA LYS A 24 4.14 -2.07 -11.68
C LYS A 24 2.93 -2.94 -11.35
N SER A 25 3.02 -3.72 -10.27
CA SER A 25 1.94 -4.55 -9.75
C SER A 25 2.20 -4.82 -8.28
N VAL A 26 1.17 -4.68 -7.45
CA VAL A 26 1.23 -5.08 -6.04
C VAL A 26 0.20 -6.17 -5.83
N THR A 27 0.67 -7.37 -5.49
CA THR A 27 -0.17 -8.54 -5.28
C THR A 27 -0.19 -8.82 -3.78
N PRO A 28 -1.35 -8.69 -3.11
CA PRO A 28 -1.47 -9.10 -1.72
C PRO A 28 -1.45 -10.63 -1.61
N SER A 29 -1.00 -11.14 -0.47
CA SER A 29 -1.01 -12.57 -0.15
C SER A 29 -2.39 -13.11 0.27
N CYS A 30 -3.30 -12.21 0.67
CA CYS A 30 -4.67 -12.51 1.07
C CYS A 30 -5.59 -11.50 0.39
N ASP A 31 -6.71 -11.96 -0.17
CA ASP A 31 -7.76 -11.10 -0.73
C ASP A 31 -8.34 -10.11 0.30
N CYS A 32 -8.15 -10.39 1.59
CA CYS A 32 -8.47 -9.50 2.70
C CYS A 32 -7.56 -8.26 2.82
N THR A 33 -6.45 -8.20 2.09
CA THR A 33 -5.50 -7.08 2.13
C THR A 33 -5.53 -6.31 0.81
N THR A 34 -5.90 -5.03 0.86
CA THR A 34 -5.88 -4.12 -0.28
C THR A 34 -4.70 -3.15 -0.18
N PRO A 35 -3.62 -3.35 -0.96
CA PRO A 35 -2.53 -2.39 -1.03
C PRO A 35 -2.87 -1.26 -2.00
N ASP A 36 -2.88 -0.03 -1.50
CA ASP A 36 -2.94 1.21 -2.28
C ASP A 36 -1.52 1.73 -2.48
N CYS A 37 -0.99 1.50 -3.67
CA CYS A 37 0.33 1.96 -4.06
C CYS A 37 0.25 3.20 -4.97
N PRO A 38 1.19 4.13 -4.82
CA PRO A 38 1.29 5.30 -5.70
C PRO A 38 1.55 4.84 -7.14
N LYS A 39 0.66 5.23 -8.07
CA LYS A 39 0.83 4.98 -9.51
C LYS A 39 1.85 5.91 -10.17
N GLU A 40 2.24 6.96 -9.46
CA GLU A 40 3.21 7.92 -9.95
C GLU A 40 4.65 7.41 -9.77
N PRO A 41 5.53 7.65 -10.75
CA PRO A 41 6.95 7.33 -10.62
C PRO A 41 7.59 8.12 -9.47
N ILE A 42 8.21 7.42 -8.53
CA ILE A 42 8.87 8.04 -7.40
C ILE A 42 10.28 8.40 -7.84
N MET A 43 10.53 9.69 -8.01
CA MET A 43 11.83 10.19 -8.43
C MET A 43 12.94 9.82 -7.42
N PRO A 44 14.20 9.69 -7.87
CA PRO A 44 15.34 9.44 -7.00
C PRO A 44 15.44 10.53 -5.92
N GLY A 45 15.56 10.10 -4.66
CA GLY A 45 15.60 10.98 -3.50
C GLY A 45 14.24 11.41 -2.94
N LYS A 46 13.12 11.13 -3.63
CA LYS A 46 11.77 11.38 -3.11
C LYS A 46 11.31 10.27 -2.16
N THR A 47 10.52 10.69 -1.19
CA THR A 47 9.78 9.80 -0.28
C THR A 47 8.38 9.59 -0.84
N SER A 48 7.86 8.38 -0.68
CA SER A 48 6.51 8.02 -1.06
C SER A 48 5.89 7.14 0.03
N THR A 49 4.58 6.96 -0.04
CA THR A 49 3.81 6.24 0.98
C THR A 49 2.96 5.19 0.30
N ILE A 50 3.04 3.94 0.76
CA ILE A 50 2.13 2.86 0.38
C ILE A 50 1.11 2.71 1.51
N LYS A 51 -0.18 2.89 1.20
CA LYS A 51 -1.26 2.67 2.16
C LYS A 51 -1.72 1.22 2.02
N VAL A 52 -1.57 0.41 3.05
CA VAL A 52 -2.11 -0.96 3.07
C VAL A 52 -3.35 -0.97 3.92
N VAL A 53 -4.48 -1.39 3.34
CA VAL A 53 -5.76 -1.51 4.04
C VAL A 53 -6.07 -2.98 4.25
N TYR A 54 -6.23 -3.39 5.49
CA TYR A 54 -6.69 -4.72 5.85
C TYR A 54 -8.20 -4.66 6.09
N ASP A 55 -8.97 -5.33 5.25
CA ASP A 55 -10.42 -5.40 5.34
C ASP A 55 -10.79 -6.68 6.13
N THR A 56 -11.20 -6.53 7.38
CA THR A 56 -11.62 -7.64 8.27
C THR A 56 -13.04 -8.14 7.97
N LYS A 57 -13.67 -7.69 6.87
CA LYS A 57 -15.08 -8.00 6.60
C LYS A 57 -15.26 -9.46 6.16
N GLU A 58 -14.20 -10.09 5.66
CA GLU A 58 -14.13 -11.55 5.53
C GLU A 58 -13.61 -12.16 6.83
N ILE A 59 -14.55 -12.42 7.74
CA ILE A 59 -14.33 -13.33 8.86
C ILE A 59 -14.18 -14.70 8.22
N GLY A 60 -12.96 -15.25 8.20
CA GLY A 60 -12.72 -16.62 7.71
C GLY A 60 -13.72 -17.57 8.39
N VAL A 61 -14.45 -18.32 7.56
CA VAL A 61 -15.41 -19.35 8.00
C VAL A 61 -14.71 -20.43 8.80
#